data_AF-A0AAW1DEN8-F1
#
_entry.id   AF-A0AAW1DEN8-F1
#
_cell.length_a   1.000
_cell.length_b   1.000
_cell.length_c   1.000
_cell.angle_alpha   90.00
_cell.angle_beta   90.00
_cell.angle_gamma   90.00
#
_symmetry.space_group_name_H-M   'P 1'
#
loop_
_entity.id
_entity.type
_entity.pdbx_description
1 polymer ?
#
loop_
_entity_poly.entity_id
_entity_poly.type
_entity_poly.pdbx_seq_one_letter_code
_entity_poly.pdbx_strand_id
1 'polypeptide(L)'
;MLLVTRGHHRVKHTVKEWLETNNYNCFEEVYAVDSEGSVRYADIVAFHPDHKSALILDLTIRYETNEPMQGEQVNEDKNRIYEKYRLVKRELH
;
A
#
# COMPACT_ATOMS: atom_id res chain seq x y z
N MET A 1 -0.98 14.59 7.99
CA MET A 1 -0.04 15.42 7.21
C MET A 1 0.98 14.49 6.60
N LEU A 2 0.80 14.10 5.34
CA LEU A 2 1.72 13.23 4.61
C LEU A 2 3.01 14.01 4.37
N LEU A 3 4.04 13.79 5.17
CA LEU A 3 5.38 14.21 4.79
C LEU A 3 5.81 13.29 3.64
N VAL A 4 5.45 13.68 2.41
CA VAL A 4 6.06 13.16 1.20
C VAL A 4 7.52 13.60 1.24
N THR A 5 8.35 12.81 1.90
CA THR A 5 9.79 13.02 1.93
C THR A 5 10.36 12.60 0.58
N ARG A 6 11.52 13.15 0.20
CA ARG A 6 12.28 12.64 -0.96
C ARG A 6 12.51 11.13 -0.89
N GLY A 7 12.59 10.57 0.32
CA GLY A 7 12.72 9.13 0.56
C GLY A 7 11.48 8.34 0.12
N HIS A 8 10.28 8.81 0.51
CA HIS A 8 9.00 8.19 0.08
C HIS A 8 8.88 8.13 -1.43
N HIS A 9 9.11 9.28 -2.08
CA HIS A 9 9.08 9.34 -3.53
C HIS A 9 10.09 8.38 -4.19
N ARG A 10 11.34 8.36 -3.71
CA ARG A 10 12.38 7.50 -4.28
C ARG A 10 12.03 6.01 -4.17
N VAL A 11 11.63 5.56 -2.99
CA VAL A 11 11.28 4.14 -2.77
C VAL A 11 10.02 3.76 -3.54
N LYS A 12 9.02 4.64 -3.60
CA LYS A 12 7.81 4.43 -4.41
C LYS A 12 8.17 4.17 -5.88
N HIS A 13 9.01 5.02 -6.48
CA HIS A 13 9.47 4.82 -7.87
C HIS A 13 10.26 3.54 -8.04
N THR A 14 11.18 3.21 -7.12
CA THR A 14 11.94 1.95 -7.21
C THR A 14 11.03 0.72 -7.12
N VAL A 15 10.02 0.73 -6.25
CA VAL A 15 9.06 -0.38 -6.13
C VAL A 15 8.23 -0.50 -7.41
N LYS A 16 7.77 0.63 -7.97
CA LYS A 16 7.04 0.66 -9.24
C LYS A 16 7.87 0.09 -10.38
N GLU A 17 9.10 0.58 -10.59
CA GLU A 17 9.99 0.10 -11.65
C GLU A 17 10.23 -1.41 -11.53
N TRP A 18 10.40 -1.91 -10.30
CA TRP A 18 10.53 -3.34 -10.04
C TRP A 18 9.25 -4.10 -10.42
N LEU A 19 8.07 -3.61 -10.05
CA LEU A 19 6.79 -4.22 -10.43
C LEU A 19 6.60 -4.23 -11.96
N GLU A 20 6.88 -3.12 -12.64
CA GLU A 20 6.79 -3.01 -14.10
C GLU A 20 7.74 -3.97 -14.80
N THR A 21 8.97 -4.12 -14.30
CA THR A 21 9.93 -5.14 -14.77
C THR A 21 9.40 -6.57 -14.59
N ASN A 22 8.52 -6.78 -13.61
CA ASN A 22 7.84 -8.06 -13.36
C ASN A 22 6.44 -8.11 -14.00
N ASN A 23 6.23 -7.37 -15.10
CA ASN A 23 5.02 -7.43 -15.93
C ASN A 23 3.74 -6.94 -15.24
N TYR A 24 3.86 -6.09 -14.21
CA TYR A 24 2.72 -5.40 -13.64
C TYR A 24 2.47 -4.06 -14.35
N ASN A 25 1.21 -3.76 -14.64
CA ASN A 25 0.76 -2.42 -14.99
C ASN A 25 0.52 -1.63 -13.70
N CYS A 26 1.33 -0.60 -13.47
CA CYS A 26 1.33 0.15 -12.22
C CYS A 26 0.72 1.54 -12.39
N PHE A 27 -0.06 1.94 -11.39
CA PHE A 27 -0.66 3.27 -11.27
C PHE A 27 -0.23 3.86 -9.94
N GLU A 28 0.32 5.07 -9.96
CA GLU A 28 0.74 5.77 -8.74
C GLU A 28 -0.35 6.70 -8.25
N GLU A 29 -0.34 7.00 -6.95
CA GLU A 29 -1.13 8.10 -6.37
C GLU A 29 -2.63 7.93 -6.65
N VAL A 30 -3.10 6.69 -6.48
CA VAL A 30 -4.42 6.27 -6.92
C VAL A 30 -5.45 6.61 -5.86
N TYR A 31 -6.47 7.35 -6.28
CA TYR A 31 -7.68 7.57 -5.52
C TYR A 31 -8.68 6.44 -5.79
N ALA A 32 -9.02 5.67 -4.76
CA ALA A 32 -9.93 4.55 -4.83
C ALA A 32 -11.13 4.75 -3.89
N VAL A 33 -12.26 4.17 -4.28
CA VAL A 33 -13.48 4.15 -3.47
C VAL A 33 -13.88 2.69 -3.30
N ASP A 34 -14.08 2.27 -2.05
CA ASP A 34 -14.56 0.92 -1.75
C ASP A 34 -16.07 0.79 -2.00
N SER A 35 -16.59 -0.44 -1.90
CA SER A 35 -18.02 -0.74 -2.11
C SER A 35 -18.96 -0.05 -1.12
N GLU A 36 -18.44 0.44 0.01
CA GLU A 36 -19.19 1.17 1.03
C GLU A 36 -19.08 2.69 0.86
N GLY A 37 -18.41 3.15 -0.20
CA GLY A 37 -18.18 4.57 -0.46
C GLY A 37 -17.02 5.18 0.35
N SER A 38 -16.23 4.37 1.08
CA SER A 38 -15.06 4.90 1.76
C SER A 38 -13.96 5.18 0.75
N VAL A 39 -13.45 6.40 0.81
CA VAL A 39 -12.33 6.86 0.01
C VAL A 39 -11.02 6.38 0.61
N ARG A 40 -10.11 5.92 -0.24
CA ARG A 40 -8.72 5.62 0.11
C ARG A 40 -7.77 6.13 -0.96
N TYR A 41 -6.59 6.52 -0.50
CA TYR A 41 -5.47 6.87 -1.37
C TYR A 41 -4.41 5.79 -1.21
N ALA A 42 -3.95 5.25 -2.33
CA ALA A 42 -2.89 4.26 -2.36
C ALA A 42 -1.67 4.83 -3.09
N ASP A 43 -0.47 4.49 -2.61
CA ASP A 43 0.76 4.91 -3.26
C ASP A 43 0.90 4.26 -4.63
N ILE A 44 0.64 2.95 -4.71
CA ILE A 44 0.69 2.17 -5.95
C ILE A 44 -0.48 1.20 -5.99
N VAL A 45 -1.15 1.10 -7.14
CA VAL A 45 -2.01 -0.01 -7.50
C VAL A 45 -1.40 -0.72 -8.70
N ALA A 46 -1.18 -2.03 -8.59
CA ALA A 46 -0.50 -2.81 -9.62
C ALA A 46 -1.34 -4.02 -10.05
N PHE A 47 -1.50 -4.18 -11.35
CA PHE A 47 -2.25 -5.26 -11.97
C PHE A 47 -1.32 -6.14 -12.80
N HIS A 48 -1.32 -7.43 -12.53
CA HIS A 48 -0.63 -8.40 -13.39
C HIS A 48 -1.64 -8.97 -14.39
N PRO A 49 -1.29 -9.11 -15.69
CA PRO A 49 -2.24 -9.57 -16.71
C PRO A 49 -2.77 -10.99 -16.45
N ASP A 50 -1.96 -11.84 -15.82
CA ASP A 50 -2.33 -13.24 -15.54
C ASP A 50 -3.08 -13.43 -14.20
N HIS A 51 -3.31 -12.35 -13.44
CA HIS A 51 -3.97 -12.43 -12.14
C HIS A 51 -5.25 -11.61 -12.11
N LYS A 52 -6.31 -12.17 -11.50
CA LYS A 52 -7.59 -11.46 -11.28
C LYS A 52 -7.57 -10.51 -10.07
N SER A 53 -6.41 -10.36 -9.42
CA SER A 53 -6.23 -9.54 -8.22
C SER A 53 -5.21 -8.44 -8.47
N ALA A 54 -5.46 -7.28 -7.88
CA ALA A 54 -4.50 -6.19 -7.83
C ALA A 54 -3.70 -6.21 -6.53
N LEU A 55 -2.47 -5.70 -6.59
CA LEU A 55 -1.72 -5.29 -5.40
C LEU A 55 -2.08 -3.83 -5.11
N ILE A 56 -2.42 -3.54 -3.86
CA ILE A 56 -2.61 -2.18 -3.37
C ILE A 56 -1.51 -1.95 -2.33
N LEU A 57 -0.59 -1.03 -2.62
CA LEU A 57 0.55 -0.73 -1.79
C LEU A 57 0.41 0.67 -1.19
N ASP A 58 0.57 0.75 0.11
CA ASP A 58 0.62 2.00 0.89
C ASP A 58 1.90 1.97 1.72
N LEU A 59 2.96 2.56 1.17
CA LEU A 59 4.31 2.46 1.67
C LEU A 59 4.49 3.35 2.90
N THR A 60 5.17 2.83 3.92
CA THR A 60 5.54 3.62 5.09
C THR A 60 7.04 3.62 5.24
N ILE A 61 7.61 4.82 5.24
CA ILE A 61 9.04 5.03 5.43
C ILE A 61 9.23 5.81 6.71
N ARG A 62 10.00 5.22 7.62
CA ARG A 62 10.44 5.83 8.86
C ARG A 62 11.92 5.57 9.02
N TYR A 63 12.63 6.53 9.60
CA TYR A 63 14.00 6.29 10.04
C TYR A 63 13.98 5.41 11.27
N GLU A 64 14.93 4.49 11.36
CA GLU A 64 15.16 3.71 12.57
C GLU A 64 15.44 4.65 13.74
N THR A 65 14.91 4.29 14.90
CA THR A 65 15.12 4.99 16.15
C THR A 65 15.59 3.99 17.20
N ASN A 66 16.00 4.46 18.38
CA ASN A 66 16.35 3.57 19.50
C ASN A 66 15.12 2.89 20.13
N GLU A 67 13.91 3.15 19.63
CA GLU A 67 12.67 2.51 20.08
C GLU A 67 12.63 1.04 19.61
N PRO A 68 12.68 0.06 20.53
CA PRO A 68 12.78 -1.36 20.16
C PRO A 68 11.54 -1.90 19.46
N MET A 69 10.37 -1.26 19.67
CA MET A 69 9.08 -1.72 19.16
C MET A 69 8.56 -0.88 17.99
N GLN A 70 9.41 -0.10 17.32
CA GLN A 70 8.99 0.77 16.21
C GLN A 70 8.27 -0.02 15.11
N GLY A 71 8.73 -1.23 14.79
CA GLY A 71 8.10 -2.10 13.79
C GLY A 71 6.70 -2.55 14.20
N GLU A 72 6.50 -2.90 15.47
CA GLU A 72 5.20 -3.31 16.01
C GLU A 72 4.20 -2.17 15.97
N GLN A 73 4.62 -0.96 16.37
CA GLN A 73 3.78 0.24 16.31
C GLN A 73 3.31 0.55 14.87
N VAL A 74 4.21 0.43 13.88
CA VAL A 74 3.84 0.61 12.47
C VAL A 74 2.82 -0.43 12.02
N ASN A 75 2.99 -1.69 12.44
CA ASN A 75 2.05 -2.76 12.13
C ASN A 75 0.68 -2.52 12.77
N GLU A 76 0.63 -2.11 14.03
CA GLU A 76 -0.61 -1.75 14.73
C GLU A 76 -1.34 -0.59 14.06
N ASP A 77 -0.62 0.48 13.70
CA ASP A 77 -1.16 1.62 12.97
C ASP A 77 -1.80 1.19 11.64
N LYS A 78 -1.11 0.33 10.89
CA LYS A 78 -1.59 -0.19 9.60
C LYS A 78 -2.77 -1.13 9.78
N ASN A 79 -2.74 -2.03 10.75
CA ASN A 79 -3.87 -2.91 11.03
C ASN A 79 -5.11 -2.10 11.39
N ARG A 80 -4.99 -1.05 12.22
CA ARG A 80 -6.15 -0.18 12.53
C ARG A 80 -6.80 0.45 11.29
N ILE A 81 -6.02 0.75 10.25
CA ILE A 81 -6.54 1.32 8.99
C ILE A 81 -7.11 0.22 8.08
N TYR A 82 -6.44 -0.93 8.01
CA TYR A 82 -6.66 -1.94 6.99
C TYR A 82 -7.47 -3.17 7.44
N GLU A 83 -7.68 -3.38 8.74
CA GLU A 83 -8.33 -4.58 9.28
C GLU A 83 -9.72 -4.81 8.66
N LYS A 84 -10.52 -3.75 8.51
CA LYS A 84 -11.85 -3.84 7.91
C LYS A 84 -11.85 -4.35 6.47
N TYR A 85 -10.76 -4.15 5.73
CA TYR A 85 -10.60 -4.60 4.34
C TYR A 85 -10.09 -6.05 4.25
N ARG A 86 -9.57 -6.59 5.36
CA ARG A 86 -9.02 -7.95 5.43
C ARG A 86 -10.11 -9.02 5.48
N LEU A 87 -11.26 -8.68 6.06
CA LEU A 87 -12.38 -9.60 6.29
C LEU A 87 -13.25 -9.85 5.05
N VAL A 88 -13.32 -8.89 4.12
CA VAL A 88 -14.14 -8.99 2.89
C VAL A 88 -13.72 -10.15 1.98
N LYS A 89 -12.46 -10.61 2.05
CA LYS A 89 -11.99 -11.76 1.26
C LYS A 89 -12.56 -13.12 1.70
N ARG A 90 -13.11 -13.26 2.91
CA ARG A 90 -13.58 -14.54 3.43
C ARG A 90 -15.01 -14.90 3.04
N GLU A 91 -15.83 -13.95 2.61
CA GLU A 91 -17.24 -14.19 2.25
C GLU A 91 -17.48 -14.41 0.75
N LEU A 92 -16.41 -14.41 -0.08
CA LEU A 92 -16.48 -14.59 -1.53
C LEU A 92 -16.11 -16.01 -2.02
N HIS A 93 -16.19 -17.03 -1.16
CA HIS A 93 -16.01 -18.45 -1.53
C HIS A 93 -17.25 -19.28 -1.18
#